data_AF-A0A6L9IXA4-F1
#
_entry.id   AF-A0A6L9IXA4-F1
#
_cell.length_a   1.000
_cell.length_b   1.000
_cell.length_c   1.000
_cell.angle_alpha   90.00
_cell.angle_beta   90.00
_cell.angle_gamma   90.00
#
_symmetry.space_group_name_H-M   'P 1'
#
loop_
_entity.id
_entity.type
_entity.pdbx_description
1 polymer ?
#
loop_
_entity_poly.entity_id
_entity_poly.type
_entity_poly.pdbx_seq_one_letter_code
_entity_poly.pdbx_strand_id
1 'polypeptide(L)'
;MGVDYIIGYDCDPKNALTVEGLMGRLKGRERAQAVIRLYREEGDTRPPSKMGFEMVRRAADGSEEVEVIVVQKLLDAADELQPWEASCADCPANRARQSFGCIGSINYPISVQAEFWLLNQLPDNDHPLIFALLQRALREHGYTGQTAAGLRNQEGIFFETADLPDRDINGLRVTGDQVFEMLFLTAPIRPAHASLLLQFFGGIAPDLDADVMMQLAAPPSQAWIDEHVPFLHAPADNDDVSIIALKGFFEALHIGFQLSVPVLLDV
;
A
#
# COMPACT_ATOMS: atom_id res chain seq x y z
N MET A 1 -12.21 3.88 -0.35
CA MET A 1 -11.80 2.46 -0.48
C MET A 1 -10.43 2.46 -1.10
N GLY A 2 -9.61 1.46 -0.83
CA GLY A 2 -8.21 1.47 -1.26
C GLY A 2 -7.49 0.19 -0.87
N VAL A 3 -6.22 0.10 -1.27
CA VAL A 3 -5.29 -0.90 -0.75
C VAL A 3 -4.72 -0.37 0.55
N ASP A 4 -5.01 -1.01 1.66
CA ASP A 4 -4.36 -0.71 2.93
C ASP A 4 -3.16 -1.64 3.10
N TYR A 5 -2.06 -1.10 3.63
CA TYR A 5 -0.84 -1.86 3.89
C TYR A 5 -0.31 -1.57 5.28
N ILE A 6 0.34 -2.56 5.87
CA ILE A 6 0.93 -2.47 7.21
C ILE A 6 2.28 -3.19 7.26
N ILE A 7 3.28 -2.51 7.83
CA ILE A 7 4.58 -3.14 8.12
C ILE A 7 4.36 -4.11 9.29
N GLY A 8 4.62 -5.40 9.08
CA GLY A 8 4.35 -6.51 9.99
C GLY A 8 5.27 -6.59 11.21
N TYR A 9 5.82 -5.46 11.66
CA TYR A 9 6.64 -5.37 12.87
C TYR A 9 5.84 -5.73 14.12
N ASP A 10 6.37 -6.64 14.94
CA ASP A 10 5.75 -7.06 16.19
C ASP A 10 5.86 -5.96 17.25
N CYS A 11 4.71 -5.51 17.79
CA CYS A 11 4.65 -4.45 18.78
C CYS A 11 3.42 -4.55 19.68
N ASP A 12 3.52 -3.99 20.90
CA ASP A 12 2.47 -4.06 21.92
C ASP A 12 1.07 -3.65 21.42
N PRO A 13 0.89 -2.56 20.63
CA PRO A 13 -0.43 -2.19 20.13
C PRO A 13 -1.04 -3.25 19.20
N LYS A 14 -0.24 -3.89 18.35
CA LYS A 14 -0.72 -4.96 17.46
C LYS A 14 -1.03 -6.24 18.22
N ASN A 15 -0.27 -6.54 19.27
CA ASN A 15 -0.53 -7.70 20.14
C ASN A 15 -1.79 -7.50 20.99
N ALA A 16 -2.01 -6.28 21.50
CA ALA A 16 -3.17 -5.96 22.32
C ALA A 16 -4.47 -5.82 21.51
N LEU A 17 -4.42 -5.17 20.35
CA LEU A 17 -5.62 -4.82 19.57
C LEU A 17 -5.84 -5.69 18.33
N THR A 18 -4.88 -6.56 17.98
CA THR A 18 -4.77 -7.25 16.68
C THR A 18 -4.55 -6.27 15.51
N VAL A 19 -4.03 -6.76 14.38
CA VAL A 19 -3.86 -5.94 13.17
C VAL A 19 -5.22 -5.45 12.65
N GLU A 20 -6.18 -6.35 12.52
CA GLU A 20 -7.53 -6.04 12.04
C GLU A 20 -8.24 -5.05 12.97
N GLY A 21 -8.19 -5.29 14.29
CA GLY A 21 -8.82 -4.41 15.27
C GLY A 21 -8.20 -3.01 15.31
N LEU A 22 -6.88 -2.91 15.12
CA LEU A 22 -6.17 -1.62 15.04
C LEU A 22 -6.52 -0.87 13.75
N MET A 23 -6.51 -1.55 12.60
CA MET A 23 -6.94 -0.98 11.32
C MET A 23 -8.39 -0.51 11.35
N GLY A 24 -9.29 -1.32 11.92
CA GLY A 24 -10.71 -0.99 12.06
C GLY A 24 -10.94 0.30 12.87
N ARG A 25 -10.19 0.50 13.96
CA ARG A 25 -10.25 1.72 14.79
C ARG A 25 -9.69 2.94 14.07
N LEU A 26 -8.56 2.80 13.35
CA LEU A 26 -7.99 3.90 12.55
C LEU A 26 -8.93 4.33 11.43
N LYS A 27 -9.42 3.37 10.62
CA LYS A 27 -10.41 3.61 9.56
C LYS A 27 -11.70 4.20 10.14
N GLY A 28 -12.14 3.71 11.30
CA GLY A 28 -13.30 4.23 12.03
C GLY A 28 -13.14 5.70 12.43
N ARG A 29 -11.98 6.07 12.97
CA ARG A 29 -11.64 7.45 13.33
C ARG A 29 -11.68 8.39 12.13
N GLU A 30 -11.05 8.00 11.02
CA GLU A 30 -11.03 8.79 9.78
C GLU A 30 -12.43 8.98 9.19
N ARG A 31 -13.24 7.90 9.13
CA ARG A 31 -14.63 7.98 8.67
C ARG A 31 -15.47 8.88 9.56
N ALA A 32 -15.34 8.75 10.89
CA ALA A 32 -16.04 9.59 11.84
C ALA A 32 -15.71 11.08 11.62
N GLN A 33 -14.43 11.41 11.44
CA GLN A 33 -13.98 12.78 11.17
C GLN A 33 -14.50 13.31 9.82
N ALA A 34 -14.51 12.48 8.77
CA ALA A 34 -15.05 12.84 7.46
C ALA A 34 -16.56 13.13 7.52
N VAL A 35 -17.34 12.28 8.20
CA VAL A 35 -18.79 12.48 8.38
C VAL A 35 -19.07 13.73 9.21
N ILE A 36 -18.32 13.96 10.30
CA ILE A 36 -18.45 15.19 11.09
C ILE A 36 -18.20 16.41 10.20
N ARG A 37 -17.14 16.39 9.38
CA ARG A 37 -16.82 17.49 8.48
C ARG A 37 -17.95 17.78 7.50
N LEU A 38 -18.48 16.74 6.84
CA LEU A 38 -19.61 16.86 5.90
C LEU A 38 -20.83 17.52 6.56
N TYR A 39 -21.24 17.04 7.74
CA TYR A 39 -22.37 17.61 8.47
C TYR A 39 -22.13 19.09 8.83
N ARG A 40 -20.89 19.46 9.20
CA ARG A 40 -20.54 20.84 9.54
C ARG A 40 -20.56 21.76 8.32
N GLU A 41 -20.13 21.27 7.16
CA GLU A 41 -20.20 22.00 5.89
C GLU A 41 -21.65 22.27 5.46
N GLU A 42 -22.58 21.37 5.80
CA GLU A 42 -24.03 21.55 5.60
C GLU A 42 -24.71 22.42 6.68
N GLY A 43 -23.94 22.95 7.64
CA GLY A 43 -24.45 23.80 8.72
C GLY A 43 -25.12 23.04 9.87
N ASP A 44 -25.02 21.71 9.91
CA ASP A 44 -25.50 20.91 11.03
C ASP A 44 -24.54 21.03 12.22
N THR A 45 -25.08 21.40 13.39
CA THR A 45 -24.34 21.60 14.65
C THR A 45 -24.59 20.51 15.69
N ARG A 46 -25.34 19.45 15.35
CA ARG A 46 -25.61 18.32 16.27
C ARG A 46 -24.29 17.68 16.76
N PRO A 47 -24.27 17.10 17.97
CA PRO A 47 -23.11 16.35 18.47
C PRO A 47 -22.93 15.02 17.73
N PRO A 48 -21.71 14.43 17.72
CA PRO A 48 -21.43 13.14 17.08
C PRO A 48 -22.34 11.98 17.54
N SER A 49 -22.84 12.02 18.77
CA SER A 49 -23.81 11.04 19.31
C SER A 49 -25.18 11.06 18.62
N LYS A 50 -25.49 12.10 17.84
CA LYS A 50 -26.72 12.23 17.05
C LYS A 50 -26.46 12.19 15.54
N MET A 51 -25.23 11.93 15.13
CA MET A 51 -24.84 11.76 13.74
C MET A 51 -24.74 10.26 13.43
N GLY A 52 -25.23 9.87 12.26
CA GLY A 52 -25.09 8.51 11.77
C GLY A 52 -25.07 8.48 10.26
N PHE A 53 -24.63 7.36 9.72
CA PHE A 53 -24.65 7.08 8.30
C PHE A 53 -25.00 5.61 8.08
N GLU A 54 -25.61 5.33 6.93
CA GLU A 54 -25.92 3.97 6.50
C GLU A 54 -24.70 3.42 5.77
N MET A 55 -24.16 2.32 6.26
CA MET A 55 -23.15 1.55 5.57
C MET A 55 -23.84 0.37 4.88
N VAL A 56 -23.78 0.36 3.56
CA VAL A 56 -24.28 -0.77 2.76
C VAL A 56 -23.11 -1.70 2.47
N ARG A 57 -23.20 -2.94 2.96
CA ARG A 57 -22.27 -4.02 2.60
C ARG A 57 -22.96 -4.94 1.61
N ARG A 58 -22.33 -5.16 0.46
CA ARG A 58 -22.75 -6.18 -0.50
C ARG A 58 -22.02 -7.48 -0.18
N ALA A 59 -22.75 -8.51 0.21
CA ALA A 59 -22.21 -9.84 0.40
C ALA A 59 -21.95 -10.51 -0.96
N ALA A 60 -21.12 -11.55 -0.97
CA ALA A 60 -20.74 -12.28 -2.18
C ALA A 60 -21.92 -12.98 -2.87
N ASP A 61 -23.04 -13.19 -2.16
CA ASP A 61 -24.29 -13.73 -2.72
C ASP A 61 -25.20 -12.66 -3.35
N GLY A 62 -24.76 -11.40 -3.36
CA GLY A 62 -25.51 -10.25 -3.89
C GLY A 62 -26.53 -9.64 -2.91
N SER A 63 -26.62 -10.13 -1.66
CA SER A 63 -27.43 -9.49 -0.64
C SER A 63 -26.81 -8.18 -0.16
N GLU A 64 -27.66 -7.20 0.17
CA GLU A 64 -27.25 -5.92 0.76
C GLU A 64 -27.60 -5.92 2.25
N GLU A 65 -26.59 -5.83 3.10
CA GLU A 65 -26.75 -5.56 4.53
C GLU A 65 -26.57 -4.06 4.77
N VAL A 66 -27.64 -3.41 5.25
CA VAL A 66 -27.62 -1.99 5.62
C VAL A 66 -27.45 -1.90 7.14
N GLU A 67 -26.33 -1.35 7.58
CA GLU A 67 -26.05 -1.09 9.00
C GLU A 67 -26.02 0.42 9.24
N VAL A 68 -26.81 0.90 10.21
CA VAL A 68 -26.74 2.30 10.66
C VAL A 68 -25.62 2.43 11.69
N ILE A 69 -24.55 3.12 11.33
CA ILE A 69 -23.42 3.37 12.22
C ILE A 69 -23.55 4.75 12.85
N VAL A 70 -23.49 4.79 14.19
CA VAL A 70 -23.45 6.04 14.97
C VAL A 70 -22.01 6.53 15.06
N VAL A 71 -21.77 7.80 14.70
CA VAL A 71 -20.41 8.38 14.66
C VAL A 71 -19.71 8.30 16.00
N GLN A 72 -20.42 8.52 17.12
CA GLN A 72 -19.85 8.41 18.46
C GLN A 72 -19.24 7.03 18.74
N LYS A 73 -19.87 5.93 18.29
CA LYS A 73 -19.33 4.58 18.52
C LYS A 73 -17.97 4.38 17.86
N LEU A 74 -17.74 5.01 16.71
CA LEU A 74 -16.45 4.97 16.02
C LEU A 74 -15.38 5.76 16.77
N LEU A 75 -15.75 6.92 17.33
CA LEU A 75 -14.86 7.73 18.17
C LEU A 75 -14.51 6.99 19.46
N ASP A 76 -15.50 6.42 20.15
CA ASP A 76 -15.29 5.68 21.40
C ASP A 76 -14.36 4.48 21.18
N ALA A 77 -14.52 3.74 20.07
CA ALA A 77 -13.61 2.66 19.71
C ALA A 77 -12.20 3.17 19.36
N ALA A 78 -12.09 4.34 18.73
CA ALA A 78 -10.82 4.96 18.41
C ALA A 78 -10.09 5.50 19.65
N ASP A 79 -10.78 5.85 20.72
CA ASP A 79 -10.17 6.28 21.98
C ASP A 79 -9.31 5.18 22.62
N GLU A 80 -9.58 3.90 22.32
CA GLU A 80 -8.72 2.78 22.70
C GLU A 80 -7.31 2.83 22.08
N LEU A 81 -7.11 3.65 21.04
CA LEU A 81 -5.80 3.89 20.42
C LEU A 81 -4.94 4.87 21.25
N GLN A 82 -5.57 5.77 22.01
CA GLN A 82 -4.90 6.87 22.70
C GLN A 82 -3.76 6.42 23.63
N PRO A 83 -3.90 5.34 24.44
CA PRO A 83 -2.81 4.86 25.29
C PRO A 83 -1.54 4.46 24.54
N TRP A 84 -1.68 4.10 23.26
CA TRP A 84 -0.60 3.56 22.43
C TRP A 84 0.11 4.61 21.59
N GLU A 85 -0.49 5.78 21.38
CA GLU A 85 0.03 6.82 20.48
C GLU A 85 1.48 7.20 20.79
N ALA A 86 1.81 7.39 22.07
CA ALA A 86 3.16 7.72 22.50
C ALA A 86 4.18 6.61 22.19
N SER A 87 3.80 5.33 22.37
CA SER A 87 4.68 4.19 22.08
C SER A 87 4.95 4.01 20.58
N CYS A 88 4.03 4.48 19.72
CA CYS A 88 4.20 4.40 18.28
C CYS A 88 5.12 5.49 17.70
N ALA A 89 5.31 6.62 18.40
CA ALA A 89 6.06 7.75 17.88
C ALA A 89 7.51 7.38 17.51
N ASP A 90 8.19 6.63 18.39
CA ASP A 90 9.59 6.20 18.21
C ASP A 90 9.73 4.79 17.61
N CYS A 91 8.65 4.20 17.11
CA CYS A 91 8.67 2.86 16.54
C CYS A 91 9.52 2.84 15.25
N PRO A 92 10.44 1.87 15.04
CA PRO A 92 11.24 1.80 13.83
C PRO A 92 10.41 1.53 12.56
N ALA A 93 9.21 0.95 12.71
CA ALA A 93 8.27 0.80 11.62
C ALA A 93 7.46 2.08 11.32
N ASN A 94 7.67 3.17 12.07
CA ASN A 94 6.93 4.42 11.90
C ASN A 94 7.43 5.24 10.71
N ARG A 95 7.01 4.82 9.52
CA ARG A 95 7.32 5.50 8.26
C ARG A 95 6.84 6.95 8.23
N ALA A 96 5.58 7.17 8.60
CA ALA A 96 4.96 8.50 8.49
C ALA A 96 5.32 9.47 9.64
N ARG A 97 6.17 9.06 10.59
CA ARG A 97 6.60 9.85 11.76
C ARG A 97 5.43 10.40 12.58
N GLN A 98 4.37 9.61 12.68
CA GLN A 98 3.17 9.91 13.46
C GLN A 98 2.66 8.65 14.14
N SER A 99 1.75 8.78 15.10
CA SER A 99 1.13 7.62 15.77
C SER A 99 0.56 6.66 14.73
N PHE A 100 0.93 5.37 14.84
CA PHE A 100 0.55 4.30 13.91
C PHE A 100 1.03 4.49 12.46
N GLY A 101 2.08 5.29 12.21
CA GLY A 101 2.60 5.54 10.86
C GLY A 101 3.27 4.35 10.16
N CYS A 102 3.19 3.15 10.74
CA CYS A 102 3.50 1.88 10.07
C CYS A 102 2.39 1.36 9.13
N ILE A 103 1.25 2.04 9.14
CA ILE A 103 0.08 1.77 8.28
C ILE A 103 -0.01 2.87 7.23
N GLY A 104 -0.39 2.49 6.02
CA GLY A 104 -0.73 3.44 4.96
C GLY A 104 -1.81 2.87 4.05
N SER A 105 -2.26 3.71 3.12
CA SER A 105 -3.29 3.35 2.17
C SER A 105 -3.00 3.95 0.79
N ILE A 106 -3.47 3.26 -0.25
CA ILE A 106 -3.53 3.74 -1.62
C ILE A 106 -5.01 3.80 -1.98
N ASN A 107 -5.52 5.02 -2.15
CA ASN A 107 -6.94 5.22 -2.43
C ASN A 107 -7.29 4.79 -3.85
N TYR A 108 -8.49 4.24 -3.99
CA TYR A 108 -9.13 4.07 -5.29
C TYR A 108 -10.01 5.28 -5.65
N PRO A 109 -10.21 5.55 -6.95
CA PRO A 109 -9.56 4.89 -8.08
C PRO A 109 -8.07 5.24 -8.19
N ILE A 110 -7.22 4.28 -8.58
CA ILE A 110 -5.83 4.56 -8.96
C ILE A 110 -5.85 5.38 -10.24
N SER A 111 -5.12 6.49 -10.23
CA SER A 111 -5.08 7.42 -11.34
C SER A 111 -4.33 6.87 -12.54
N VAL A 112 -4.72 7.31 -13.73
CA VAL A 112 -4.05 6.91 -14.99
C VAL A 112 -2.56 7.30 -14.97
N GLN A 113 -2.25 8.47 -14.38
CA GLN A 113 -0.88 8.95 -14.26
C GLN A 113 -0.03 8.03 -13.38
N ALA A 114 -0.59 7.51 -12.29
CA ALA A 114 0.10 6.56 -11.41
C ALA A 114 0.36 5.21 -12.10
N GLU A 115 -0.58 4.73 -12.92
CA GLU A 115 -0.38 3.50 -13.70
C GLU A 115 0.77 3.64 -14.70
N PHE A 116 0.81 4.75 -15.45
CA PHE A 116 1.94 5.05 -16.34
C PHE A 116 3.24 5.24 -15.56
N TRP A 117 3.20 5.91 -14.41
CA TRP A 117 4.37 6.11 -13.56
C TRP A 117 4.97 4.76 -13.13
N LEU A 118 4.15 3.82 -12.66
CA LEU A 118 4.57 2.47 -12.28
C LEU A 118 5.19 1.71 -13.47
N LEU A 119 4.54 1.72 -14.63
CA LEU A 119 5.06 1.07 -15.85
C LEU A 119 6.40 1.65 -16.28
N ASN A 120 6.58 2.96 -16.14
CA ASN A 120 7.83 3.65 -16.47
C ASN A 120 8.97 3.36 -15.49
N GLN A 121 8.69 2.86 -14.29
CA GLN A 121 9.75 2.45 -13.37
C GLN A 121 10.37 1.09 -13.74
N LEU A 122 9.67 0.26 -14.52
CA LEU A 122 10.10 -1.10 -14.82
C LEU A 122 11.51 -1.12 -15.47
N PRO A 123 12.39 -2.05 -15.07
CA PRO A 123 13.72 -2.19 -15.64
C PRO A 123 13.64 -2.58 -17.11
N ASP A 124 14.63 -2.17 -17.88
CA ASP A 124 14.80 -2.54 -19.28
C ASP A 124 16.20 -3.14 -19.55
N ASN A 125 16.58 -3.23 -20.82
CA ASN A 125 17.84 -3.87 -21.22
C ASN A 125 19.10 -3.11 -20.76
N ASP A 126 18.98 -1.86 -20.30
CA ASP A 126 20.12 -1.15 -19.69
C ASP A 126 20.50 -1.77 -18.34
N HIS A 127 19.56 -2.50 -17.71
CA HIS A 127 19.74 -3.27 -16.48
C HIS A 127 19.42 -4.75 -16.71
N PRO A 128 20.25 -5.48 -17.49
CA PRO A 128 19.88 -6.79 -18.06
C PRO A 128 19.58 -7.86 -17.02
N LEU A 129 20.25 -7.83 -15.85
CA LEU A 129 20.00 -8.81 -14.80
C LEU A 129 18.63 -8.61 -14.15
N ILE A 130 18.28 -7.38 -13.78
CA ILE A 130 17.00 -7.07 -13.14
C ILE A 130 15.86 -7.26 -14.14
N PHE A 131 16.08 -6.88 -15.41
CA PHE A 131 15.10 -7.15 -16.47
C PHE A 131 14.87 -8.65 -16.69
N ALA A 132 15.92 -9.48 -16.65
CA ALA A 132 15.77 -10.94 -16.71
C ALA A 132 15.01 -11.49 -15.49
N LEU A 133 15.21 -10.91 -14.30
CA LEU A 133 14.43 -11.25 -13.11
C LEU A 133 12.96 -10.86 -13.25
N LEU A 134 12.65 -9.70 -13.82
CA LEU A 134 11.27 -9.28 -14.11
C LEU A 134 10.59 -10.27 -15.07
N GLN A 135 11.25 -10.61 -16.18
CA GLN A 135 10.75 -11.60 -17.15
C GLN A 135 10.50 -12.96 -16.52
N ARG A 136 11.38 -13.37 -15.60
CA ARG A 136 11.22 -14.62 -14.85
C ARG A 136 10.04 -14.53 -13.90
N ALA A 137 9.92 -13.44 -13.13
CA ALA A 137 8.84 -13.23 -12.19
C ALA A 137 7.46 -13.26 -12.87
N LEU A 138 7.29 -12.53 -13.97
CA LEU A 138 6.05 -12.53 -14.77
C LEU A 138 5.65 -13.93 -15.23
N ARG A 139 6.61 -14.76 -15.66
CA ARG A 139 6.35 -16.11 -16.18
C ARG A 139 6.15 -17.16 -15.08
N GLU A 140 7.02 -17.19 -14.08
CA GLU A 140 7.01 -18.23 -13.05
C GLU A 140 5.91 -18.02 -12.00
N HIS A 141 5.61 -16.76 -11.66
CA HIS A 141 4.50 -16.45 -10.75
C HIS A 141 3.14 -16.32 -11.46
N GLY A 142 3.13 -16.35 -12.79
CA GLY A 142 1.89 -16.33 -13.57
C GLY A 142 1.12 -15.02 -13.44
N TYR A 143 1.82 -13.89 -13.36
CA TYR A 143 1.20 -12.57 -13.36
C TYR A 143 0.64 -12.29 -14.76
N THR A 144 -0.63 -12.66 -14.96
CA THR A 144 -1.33 -12.53 -16.24
C THR A 144 -2.13 -11.24 -16.35
N GLY A 145 -2.39 -10.57 -15.21
CA GLY A 145 -3.27 -9.42 -15.10
C GLY A 145 -4.76 -9.79 -15.11
N GLN A 146 -5.11 -11.07 -15.24
CA GLN A 146 -6.51 -11.50 -15.38
C GLN A 146 -7.36 -11.11 -14.17
N THR A 147 -6.80 -11.22 -12.95
CA THR A 147 -7.49 -10.85 -11.72
C THR A 147 -7.75 -9.34 -11.67
N ALA A 148 -6.73 -8.53 -11.99
CA ALA A 148 -6.83 -7.07 -12.02
C ALA A 148 -7.75 -6.56 -13.14
N ALA A 149 -7.77 -7.22 -14.30
CA ALA A 149 -8.71 -6.90 -15.39
C ALA A 149 -10.18 -7.03 -14.94
N GLY A 150 -10.49 -8.01 -14.08
CA GLY A 150 -11.82 -8.13 -13.46
C GLY A 150 -12.20 -6.93 -12.58
N LEU A 151 -11.22 -6.34 -11.89
CA LEU A 151 -11.40 -5.12 -11.10
C LEU A 151 -11.54 -3.89 -11.99
N ARG A 152 -10.76 -3.79 -13.08
CA ARG A 152 -10.83 -2.68 -14.05
C ARG A 152 -12.19 -2.57 -14.75
N ASN A 153 -12.86 -3.70 -14.99
CA ASN A 153 -14.21 -3.71 -15.56
C ASN A 153 -15.27 -3.04 -14.65
N GLN A 154 -14.94 -2.75 -13.40
CA GLN A 154 -15.77 -1.96 -12.49
C GLN A 154 -15.37 -0.48 -12.60
N GLU A 155 -15.83 0.16 -13.67
CA GLU A 155 -15.44 1.52 -14.09
C GLU A 155 -15.56 2.55 -12.95
N GLY A 156 -14.49 3.32 -12.75
CA GLY A 156 -14.41 4.38 -11.74
C GLY A 156 -14.31 3.90 -10.29
N ILE A 157 -14.33 2.59 -10.02
CA ILE A 157 -14.23 2.04 -8.66
C ILE A 157 -12.78 1.80 -8.27
N PHE A 158 -12.01 1.04 -9.06
CA PHE A 158 -10.62 0.65 -8.74
C PHE A 158 -9.58 1.43 -9.53
N PHE A 159 -9.87 1.72 -10.79
CA PHE A 159 -9.01 2.46 -11.71
C PHE A 159 -9.78 3.63 -12.30
N GLU A 160 -9.07 4.72 -12.57
CA GLU A 160 -9.66 5.94 -13.14
C GLU A 160 -10.12 5.72 -14.58
N THR A 161 -9.43 4.85 -15.33
CA THR A 161 -9.76 4.51 -16.71
C THR A 161 -9.98 3.01 -16.91
N ALA A 162 -10.91 2.68 -17.81
CA ALA A 162 -11.12 1.33 -18.32
C ALA A 162 -10.08 0.93 -19.39
N ASP A 163 -9.38 1.90 -19.97
CA ASP A 163 -8.26 1.62 -20.86
C ASP A 163 -7.16 0.89 -20.09
N LEU A 164 -6.40 0.03 -20.78
CA LEU A 164 -5.31 -0.74 -20.17
C LEU A 164 -3.96 -0.11 -20.55
N PRO A 165 -3.32 0.65 -19.63
CA PRO A 165 -1.96 1.11 -19.85
C PRO A 165 -1.02 -0.08 -20.02
N ASP A 166 -0.05 0.06 -20.92
CA ASP A 166 1.00 -0.93 -21.10
C ASP A 166 2.31 -0.29 -21.55
N ARG A 167 3.40 -1.04 -21.38
CA ARG A 167 4.73 -0.66 -21.85
C ARG A 167 5.35 -1.85 -22.57
N ASP A 168 5.85 -1.60 -23.79
CA ASP A 168 6.70 -2.53 -24.51
C ASP A 168 8.17 -2.26 -24.12
N ILE A 169 8.80 -3.25 -23.49
CA ILE A 169 10.18 -3.23 -23.06
C ILE A 169 10.94 -4.26 -23.89
N ASN A 170 11.47 -3.84 -25.04
CA ASN A 170 12.28 -4.68 -25.93
C ASN A 170 11.58 -5.99 -26.36
N GLY A 171 10.30 -5.92 -26.71
CA GLY A 171 9.48 -7.06 -27.13
C GLY A 171 8.78 -7.77 -25.97
N LEU A 172 9.02 -7.36 -24.72
CA LEU A 172 8.21 -7.76 -23.57
C LEU A 172 7.14 -6.70 -23.32
N ARG A 173 5.89 -7.01 -23.61
CA ARG A 173 4.75 -6.18 -23.24
C ARG A 173 4.36 -6.46 -21.79
N VAL A 174 4.34 -5.42 -20.95
CA VAL A 174 3.87 -5.48 -19.55
C VAL A 174 2.70 -4.51 -19.38
N THR A 175 1.60 -4.97 -18.79
CA THR A 175 0.38 -4.16 -18.61
C THR A 175 0.24 -3.63 -17.18
N GLY A 176 -0.55 -2.56 -17.00
CA GLY A 176 -0.90 -2.02 -15.69
C GLY A 176 -1.58 -3.06 -14.80
N ASP A 177 -2.41 -3.93 -15.38
CA ASP A 177 -3.06 -5.04 -14.67
C ASP A 177 -2.06 -6.07 -14.12
N GLN A 178 -1.01 -6.40 -14.88
CA GLN A 178 0.06 -7.30 -14.39
C GLN A 178 0.87 -6.66 -13.27
N VAL A 179 1.15 -5.36 -13.39
CA VAL A 179 1.84 -4.59 -12.35
C VAL A 179 1.00 -4.54 -11.07
N PHE A 180 -0.30 -4.27 -11.18
CA PHE A 180 -1.21 -4.26 -10.05
C PHE A 180 -1.28 -5.63 -9.36
N GLU A 181 -1.42 -6.71 -10.15
CA GLU A 181 -1.45 -8.08 -9.61
C GLU A 181 -0.16 -8.42 -8.86
N MET A 182 1.00 -8.09 -9.44
CA MET A 182 2.32 -8.30 -8.82
C MET A 182 2.46 -7.53 -7.49
N LEU A 183 2.00 -6.29 -7.42
CA LEU A 183 2.14 -5.43 -6.25
C LEU A 183 1.14 -5.74 -5.13
N PHE A 184 -0.12 -6.03 -5.49
CA PHE A 184 -1.22 -6.00 -4.53
C PHE A 184 -1.97 -7.33 -4.38
N LEU A 185 -1.98 -8.18 -5.40
CA LEU A 185 -2.73 -9.43 -5.37
C LEU A 185 -1.85 -10.64 -4.99
N THR A 186 -0.68 -10.37 -4.42
CA THR A 186 0.19 -11.39 -3.85
C THR A 186 0.00 -11.46 -2.33
N ALA A 187 0.09 -12.68 -1.77
CA ALA A 187 0.10 -12.93 -0.33
C ALA A 187 1.21 -12.09 0.36
N PRO A 188 1.23 -11.95 1.71
CA PRO A 188 2.09 -10.98 2.41
C PRO A 188 3.49 -10.84 1.81
N ILE A 189 3.89 -9.60 1.53
CA ILE A 189 5.13 -9.30 0.84
C ILE A 189 6.29 -9.50 1.81
N ARG A 190 6.95 -10.66 1.69
CA ARG A 190 8.12 -11.00 2.50
C ARG A 190 9.33 -10.14 2.14
N PRO A 191 10.32 -9.97 3.03
CA PRO A 191 11.49 -9.13 2.79
C PRO A 191 12.21 -9.37 1.45
N ALA A 192 12.45 -10.62 1.06
CA ALA A 192 13.10 -10.93 -0.21
C ALA A 192 12.23 -10.58 -1.45
N HIS A 193 10.90 -10.63 -1.32
CA HIS A 193 10.01 -10.16 -2.37
C HIS A 193 9.99 -8.63 -2.41
N ALA A 194 9.97 -7.97 -1.24
CA ALA A 194 10.06 -6.51 -1.14
C ALA A 194 11.33 -5.97 -1.81
N SER A 195 12.50 -6.57 -1.58
CA SER A 195 13.74 -6.15 -2.25
C SER A 195 13.71 -6.32 -3.77
N LEU A 196 12.97 -7.30 -4.27
CA LEU A 196 12.78 -7.49 -5.71
C LEU A 196 11.85 -6.41 -6.29
N LEU A 197 10.72 -6.14 -5.63
CA LEU A 197 9.80 -5.09 -6.03
C LEU A 197 10.48 -3.71 -5.99
N LEU A 198 11.27 -3.43 -4.96
CA LEU A 198 12.05 -2.19 -4.86
C LEU A 198 13.03 -2.01 -6.03
N GLN A 199 13.65 -3.09 -6.51
CA GLN A 199 14.49 -3.03 -7.73
C GLN A 199 13.65 -2.80 -8.99
N PHE A 200 12.52 -3.50 -9.12
CA PHE A 200 11.66 -3.37 -10.30
C PHE A 200 11.04 -1.99 -10.44
N PHE A 201 10.77 -1.31 -9.33
CA PHE A 201 10.07 -0.04 -9.33
C PHE A 201 10.97 1.14 -8.95
N GLY A 202 12.30 0.98 -8.97
CA GLY A 202 13.24 2.08 -8.73
C GLY A 202 13.22 2.64 -7.30
N GLY A 203 12.70 1.86 -6.35
CA GLY A 203 12.77 2.17 -4.93
C GLY A 203 14.18 2.02 -4.36
N ILE A 204 15.02 1.19 -4.98
CA ILE A 204 16.47 1.07 -4.74
C ILE A 204 17.22 1.05 -6.07
N ALA A 205 18.55 1.22 -6.04
CA ALA A 205 19.35 1.33 -7.24
C ALA A 205 19.24 0.06 -8.13
N PRO A 206 19.09 0.19 -9.45
CA PRO A 206 19.01 -0.93 -10.37
C PRO A 206 20.40 -1.43 -10.86
N ASP A 207 21.46 -0.72 -10.54
CA ASP A 207 22.84 -1.01 -10.94
C ASP A 207 23.72 -1.46 -9.76
N LEU A 208 23.11 -2.17 -8.81
CA LEU A 208 23.83 -2.78 -7.70
C LEU A 208 24.91 -3.74 -8.20
N ASP A 209 26.04 -3.79 -7.49
CA ASP A 209 27.06 -4.80 -7.75
C ASP A 209 26.49 -6.22 -7.51
N ALA A 210 27.03 -7.20 -8.25
CA ALA A 210 26.51 -8.56 -8.24
C ALA A 210 26.52 -9.22 -6.85
N ASP A 211 27.55 -8.93 -6.04
CA ASP A 211 27.66 -9.39 -4.67
C ASP A 211 26.61 -8.74 -3.75
N VAL A 212 26.27 -7.46 -3.99
CA VAL A 212 25.20 -6.76 -3.29
C VAL A 212 23.84 -7.37 -3.63
N MET A 213 23.56 -7.59 -4.91
CA MET A 213 22.30 -8.23 -5.35
C MET A 213 22.11 -9.62 -4.76
N MET A 214 23.17 -10.44 -4.70
CA MET A 214 23.12 -11.77 -4.09
C MET A 214 22.79 -11.72 -2.59
N GLN A 215 23.17 -10.64 -1.91
CA GLN A 215 22.94 -10.45 -0.48
C GLN A 215 21.55 -9.89 -0.16
N LEU A 216 20.81 -9.33 -1.14
CA LEU A 216 19.47 -8.78 -0.90
C LEU A 216 18.48 -9.81 -0.34
N ALA A 217 18.60 -11.09 -0.69
CA ALA A 217 17.70 -12.13 -0.16
C ALA A 217 17.93 -12.41 1.35
N ALA A 218 19.15 -12.16 1.84
CA ALA A 218 19.54 -12.37 3.23
C ALA A 218 20.68 -11.39 3.60
N PRO A 219 20.35 -10.11 3.88
CA PRO A 219 21.36 -9.09 4.12
C PRO A 219 22.23 -9.42 5.35
N PRO A 220 23.53 -9.10 5.34
CA PRO A 220 24.42 -9.46 6.46
C PRO A 220 24.11 -8.74 7.78
N SER A 221 23.64 -7.48 7.70
CA SER A 221 23.34 -6.63 8.86
C SER A 221 22.55 -5.39 8.46
N GLN A 222 21.95 -4.71 9.43
CA GLN A 222 21.29 -3.42 9.20
C GLN A 222 22.25 -2.36 8.65
N ALA A 223 23.46 -2.25 9.21
CA ALA A 223 24.46 -1.29 8.75
C ALA A 223 24.82 -1.50 7.26
N TRP A 224 24.87 -2.75 6.82
CA TRP A 224 25.09 -3.08 5.41
C TRP A 224 23.93 -2.61 4.53
N ILE A 225 22.67 -2.81 4.98
CA ILE A 225 21.49 -2.34 4.24
C ILE A 225 21.51 -0.82 4.11
N ASP A 226 21.79 -0.11 5.20
CA ASP A 226 21.81 1.36 5.22
C ASP A 226 22.89 1.93 4.30
N GLU A 227 24.02 1.24 4.14
CA GLU A 227 25.11 1.64 3.26
C GLU A 227 24.85 1.32 1.78
N HIS A 228 24.30 0.14 1.48
CA HIS A 228 24.23 -0.38 0.10
C HIS A 228 22.85 -0.28 -0.55
N VAL A 229 21.80 -0.09 0.25
CA VAL A 229 20.41 -0.16 -0.20
C VAL A 229 19.63 1.09 0.24
N PRO A 230 20.07 2.30 -0.13
CA PRO A 230 19.33 3.52 0.19
C PRO A 230 18.00 3.56 -0.58
N PHE A 231 16.95 4.08 0.08
CA PHE A 231 15.66 4.31 -0.59
C PHE A 231 15.75 5.54 -1.51
N LEU A 232 15.31 5.39 -2.77
CA LEU A 232 15.54 6.39 -3.81
C LEU A 232 14.32 7.25 -4.15
N HIS A 233 13.10 6.80 -3.87
CA HIS A 233 11.94 7.62 -4.18
C HIS A 233 11.87 8.85 -3.28
N ALA A 234 11.65 10.00 -3.91
CA ALA A 234 11.39 11.27 -3.23
C ALA A 234 10.12 11.91 -3.82
N PRO A 235 9.44 12.79 -3.07
CA PRO A 235 8.35 13.61 -3.61
C PRO A 235 8.82 14.41 -4.84
N ALA A 236 7.99 14.47 -5.87
CA ALA A 236 8.20 15.29 -7.06
C ALA A 236 7.00 16.22 -7.30
N ASP A 237 7.26 17.39 -7.90
CA ASP A 237 6.23 18.44 -8.10
C ASP A 237 5.06 18.00 -8.97
N ASN A 238 5.25 16.96 -9.79
CA ASN A 238 4.23 16.39 -10.68
C ASN A 238 3.60 15.10 -10.13
N ASP A 239 3.91 14.69 -8.90
CA ASP A 239 3.26 13.54 -8.29
C ASP A 239 1.79 13.88 -8.00
N ASP A 240 0.89 13.01 -8.44
CA ASP A 240 -0.49 13.05 -7.97
C ASP A 240 -0.65 12.28 -6.66
N VAL A 241 -1.88 12.30 -6.12
CA VAL A 241 -2.21 11.65 -4.84
C VAL A 241 -1.92 10.14 -4.85
N SER A 242 -2.08 9.48 -6.00
CA SER A 242 -1.85 8.05 -6.14
C SER A 242 -0.36 7.73 -6.18
N ILE A 243 0.44 8.53 -6.89
CA ILE A 243 1.90 8.40 -6.94
C ILE A 243 2.50 8.64 -5.55
N ILE A 244 2.04 9.66 -4.83
CA ILE A 244 2.48 9.91 -3.44
C ILE A 244 2.19 8.68 -2.56
N ALA A 245 0.98 8.12 -2.66
CA ALA A 245 0.59 6.94 -1.90
C ALA A 245 1.44 5.70 -2.26
N LEU A 246 1.71 5.49 -3.55
CA LEU A 246 2.57 4.41 -4.05
C LEU A 246 4.01 4.56 -3.58
N LYS A 247 4.58 5.76 -3.60
CA LYS A 247 5.91 6.02 -3.02
C LYS A 247 5.95 5.71 -1.53
N GLY A 248 4.89 6.07 -0.80
CA GLY A 248 4.73 5.67 0.62
C GLY A 248 4.65 4.16 0.81
N PHE A 249 4.01 3.44 -0.12
CA PHE A 249 3.98 1.97 -0.11
C PHE A 249 5.37 1.37 -0.36
N PHE A 250 6.12 1.86 -1.35
CA PHE A 250 7.50 1.40 -1.58
C PHE A 250 8.42 1.73 -0.39
N GLU A 251 8.25 2.87 0.26
CA GLU A 251 8.98 3.19 1.49
C GLU A 251 8.62 2.20 2.62
N ALA A 252 7.35 1.78 2.73
CA ALA A 252 6.96 0.73 3.68
C ALA A 252 7.57 -0.63 3.34
N LEU A 253 7.69 -0.98 2.04
CA LEU A 253 8.43 -2.17 1.60
C LEU A 253 9.91 -2.11 1.99
N HIS A 254 10.53 -0.94 1.83
CA HIS A 254 11.93 -0.72 2.19
C HIS A 254 12.18 -0.84 3.70
N ILE A 255 11.32 -0.24 4.53
CA ILE A 255 11.39 -0.39 5.99
C ILE A 255 11.09 -1.84 6.41
N GLY A 256 10.10 -2.49 5.81
CA GLY A 256 9.81 -3.90 6.06
C GLY A 256 11.01 -4.80 5.72
N PHE A 257 11.69 -4.51 4.62
CA PHE A 257 12.93 -5.17 4.22
C PHE A 257 14.06 -4.95 5.24
N GLN A 258 14.33 -3.70 5.65
CA GLN A 258 15.31 -3.36 6.68
C GLN A 258 15.05 -4.13 7.98
N LEU A 259 13.81 -4.10 8.45
CA LEU A 259 13.40 -4.77 9.70
C LEU A 259 13.23 -6.28 9.56
N SER A 260 13.42 -6.84 8.36
CA SER A 260 13.21 -8.27 8.06
C SER A 260 11.82 -8.79 8.44
N VAL A 261 10.79 -7.96 8.24
CA VAL A 261 9.38 -8.29 8.51
C VAL A 261 8.53 -8.16 7.24
N PRO A 262 7.43 -8.91 7.10
CA PRO A 262 6.58 -8.79 5.92
C PRO A 262 5.80 -7.47 5.92
N VAL A 263 5.40 -7.01 4.74
CA VAL A 263 4.33 -6.01 4.59
C VAL A 263 3.03 -6.75 4.26
N LEU A 264 2.01 -6.54 5.10
CA LEU A 264 0.69 -7.15 4.92
C LEU A 264 -0.20 -6.21 4.12
N LEU A 265 -1.10 -6.78 3.32
CA LEU A 265 -2.02 -6.07 2.45
C LEU A 265 -3.47 -6.43 2.79
N ASP A 266 -4.35 -5.43 2.69
CA ASP A 266 -5.81 -5.53 2.77
C ASP A 266 -6.36 -4.82 1.52
N VAL A 267 -6.78 -5.62 0.52
CA VAL A 267 -7.03 -5.20 -0.87
C VAL A 267 -8.48 -5.43 -1.27
#